data_AF-A0A1D1YX52-F1
#
_entry.id   AF-A0A1D1YX52-F1
#
_cell.length_a   1.000
_cell.length_b   1.000
_cell.length_c   1.000
_cell.angle_alpha   90.00
_cell.angle_beta   90.00
_cell.angle_gamma   90.00
#
_symmetry.space_group_name_H-M   'P 1'
#
loop_
_entity.id
_entity.type
_entity.pdbx_description
1 polymer ?
#
loop_
_entity_poly.entity_id
_entity_poly.type
_entity_poly.pdbx_seq_one_letter_code
_entity_poly.pdbx_strand_id
1 'polypeptide(L)'
;MADGVKQILQTPIQMADQVAKLAQDVHTSYRADCADLKSKAERLAGLLRQAARADLYERPTRRIMDDTKQVLDKVLSVVSKCRAAQGLVKRVFTIIPATAFKKMSAQLENSIGDVSWLLRVSATRRGDGGG
;
A
#
# COMPACT_ATOMS: atom_id res chain seq x y z
N MET A 1 -20.61 16.55 2.39
CA MET A 1 -19.33 16.42 1.65
C MET A 1 -18.39 15.38 2.31
N ALA A 2 -18.91 14.33 2.96
CA ALA A 2 -18.08 13.26 3.55
C ALA A 2 -17.67 12.19 2.52
N ASP A 3 -18.27 12.22 1.33
CA ASP A 3 -18.08 11.25 0.24
C ASP A 3 -16.70 11.36 -0.42
N GLY A 4 -16.08 12.54 -0.37
CA GLY A 4 -14.74 12.76 -0.94
C GLY A 4 -13.68 11.90 -0.27
N VAL A 5 -13.66 11.82 1.06
CA VAL A 5 -12.64 11.07 1.82
C VAL A 5 -12.80 9.56 1.61
N LYS A 6 -14.03 9.06 1.59
CA LYS A 6 -14.34 7.65 1.34
C LYS A 6 -13.90 7.23 -0.07
N GLN A 7 -14.16 8.07 -1.08
CA GLN A 7 -13.66 7.85 -2.45
C GLN A 7 -12.13 7.90 -2.53
N ILE A 8 -11.50 8.84 -1.82
CA ILE A 8 -10.03 8.95 -1.75
C ILE A 8 -9.39 7.70 -1.14
N LEU A 9 -10.07 7.03 -0.20
CA LEU A 9 -9.61 5.80 0.43
C LEU A 9 -9.91 4.55 -0.41
N GLN A 10 -10.96 4.54 -1.24
CA GLN A 10 -11.27 3.41 -2.10
C GLN A 10 -10.14 3.09 -3.08
N THR A 11 -9.54 4.11 -3.71
CA THR A 11 -8.43 3.93 -4.65
C THR A 11 -7.21 3.21 -4.06
N PRO A 12 -6.60 3.66 -2.93
CA PRO A 12 -5.45 2.98 -2.35
C PRO A 12 -5.80 1.59 -1.80
N ILE A 13 -7.04 1.33 -1.34
CA ILE A 13 -7.47 -0.02 -0.96
C ILE A 13 -7.40 -0.95 -2.17
N GLN A 14 -8.02 -0.56 -3.30
CA GLN A 14 -8.02 -1.34 -4.53
C GLN A 14 -6.59 -1.60 -5.04
N MET A 15 -5.72 -0.58 -4.98
CA MET A 15 -4.32 -0.72 -5.39
C MET A 15 -3.55 -1.68 -4.48
N ALA A 16 -3.75 -1.63 -3.16
CA ALA A 16 -3.11 -2.55 -2.22
C ALA A 16 -3.56 -4.00 -2.43
N ASP A 17 -4.85 -4.24 -2.66
CA ASP A 17 -5.37 -5.57 -3.02
C ASP A 17 -4.77 -6.06 -4.35
N GLN A 18 -4.63 -5.16 -5.34
CA GLN A 18 -4.01 -5.49 -6.62
C GLN A 18 -2.53 -5.85 -6.48
N VAL A 19 -1.76 -5.13 -5.64
CA VAL A 19 -0.38 -5.50 -5.29
C VAL A 19 -0.33 -6.91 -4.71
N ALA A 20 -1.18 -7.20 -3.72
CA ALA A 20 -1.20 -8.50 -3.05
C ALA A 20 -1.51 -9.64 -4.03
N LYS A 21 -2.48 -9.43 -4.93
CA LYS A 21 -2.84 -10.39 -5.97
C LYS A 21 -1.71 -10.63 -6.96
N LEU A 22 -1.12 -9.56 -7.49
CA LEU A 22 -0.03 -9.67 -8.46
C LEU A 22 1.23 -10.29 -7.84
N ALA A 23 1.51 -10.00 -6.56
CA ALA A 23 2.64 -10.57 -5.84
C ALA A 23 2.45 -12.07 -5.58
N GLN A 24 1.21 -12.53 -5.43
CA GLN A 24 0.88 -13.96 -5.29
C GLN A 24 1.08 -14.76 -6.60
N ASP A 25 0.84 -14.15 -7.76
CA ASP A 25 1.02 -14.78 -9.07
C ASP A 25 2.51 -14.94 -9.49
N VAL A 26 3.46 -14.46 -8.67
CA VAL A 26 4.90 -14.57 -8.95
C VAL A 26 5.44 -15.88 -8.37
N HIS A 27 5.81 -16.83 -9.24
CA HIS A 27 6.04 -18.21 -8.82
C HIS A 27 7.52 -18.62 -8.62
N THR A 28 8.48 -17.93 -9.24
CA THR A 28 9.87 -18.43 -9.35
C THR A 28 10.93 -17.49 -8.80
N SER A 29 11.41 -16.50 -9.56
CA SER A 29 12.67 -15.79 -9.22
C SER A 29 12.55 -14.72 -8.13
N TYR A 30 11.35 -14.17 -7.91
CA TYR A 30 11.13 -13.07 -6.96
C TYR A 30 10.14 -13.43 -5.86
N ARG A 31 9.92 -14.74 -5.64
CA ARG A 31 8.86 -15.24 -4.74
C ARG A 31 9.03 -14.75 -3.30
N ALA A 32 10.24 -14.78 -2.76
CA ALA A 32 10.50 -14.36 -1.39
C ALA A 32 10.25 -12.86 -1.20
N ASP A 33 10.80 -12.02 -2.09
CA ASP A 33 10.59 -10.58 -2.04
C ASP A 33 9.11 -10.19 -2.29
N CYS A 34 8.43 -10.87 -3.23
CA CYS A 34 7.01 -10.63 -3.49
C CYS A 34 6.14 -11.08 -2.31
N ALA A 35 6.50 -12.14 -1.60
CA ALA A 35 5.77 -12.56 -0.40
C ALA A 35 5.85 -11.50 0.72
N ASP A 36 7.00 -10.86 0.89
CA ASP A 36 7.15 -9.75 1.85
C ASP A 36 6.28 -8.53 1.46
N LEU A 37 6.33 -8.13 0.18
CA LEU A 37 5.51 -7.03 -0.33
C LEU A 37 4.01 -7.34 -0.22
N LYS A 38 3.61 -8.59 -0.46
CA LYS A 38 2.22 -9.04 -0.29
C LYS A 38 1.76 -8.84 1.14
N SER A 39 2.50 -9.37 2.12
CA SER A 39 2.13 -9.29 3.54
C SER A 39 1.96 -7.84 4.00
N LYS A 40 2.87 -6.95 3.57
CA LYS A 40 2.79 -5.52 3.86
C LYS A 40 1.60 -4.84 3.17
N ALA A 41 1.33 -5.16 1.91
CA ALA A 41 0.19 -4.64 1.17
C ALA A 41 -1.15 -5.07 1.80
N GLU A 42 -1.29 -6.34 2.22
CA GLU A 42 -2.48 -6.84 2.92
C GLU A 42 -2.71 -6.11 4.25
N ARG A 43 -1.63 -5.89 5.01
CA ARG A 43 -1.69 -5.12 6.27
C ARG A 43 -2.11 -3.67 6.03
N LEU A 44 -1.56 -3.01 5.01
CA LEU A 44 -1.95 -1.66 4.61
C LEU A 44 -3.42 -1.59 4.17
N ALA A 45 -3.88 -2.55 3.36
CA ALA A 45 -5.28 -2.64 2.95
C ALA A 45 -6.22 -2.78 4.16
N GLY A 46 -5.84 -3.58 5.16
CA GLY A 46 -6.56 -3.70 6.42
C GLY A 46 -6.67 -2.38 7.19
N LEU A 47 -5.60 -1.60 7.25
CA LEU A 47 -5.60 -0.28 7.89
C LEU A 47 -6.43 0.74 7.10
N LEU A 48 -6.31 0.77 5.78
CA LEU A 48 -7.09 1.67 4.93
C LEU A 48 -8.59 1.39 5.02
N ARG A 49 -9.01 0.13 5.10
CA ARG A 49 -10.42 -0.25 5.32
C ARG A 49 -10.93 0.19 6.70
N GLN A 50 -10.10 0.11 7.73
CA GLN A 50 -10.42 0.67 9.05
C GLN A 50 -10.55 2.20 8.96
N ALA A 51 -9.63 2.86 8.26
CA ALA A 51 -9.63 4.30 8.03
C ALA A 51 -10.89 4.75 7.28
N ALA A 52 -11.37 3.98 6.29
CA ALA A 52 -12.61 4.26 5.55
C ALA A 52 -13.88 4.17 6.40
N ARG A 53 -13.83 3.47 7.53
CA ARG A 53 -14.92 3.38 8.52
C ARG A 53 -14.77 4.40 9.66
N ALA A 54 -13.59 4.99 9.82
CA ALA A 54 -13.29 5.99 10.83
C ALA A 54 -13.59 7.41 10.31
N ASP A 55 -13.86 8.34 11.22
CA ASP A 55 -14.06 9.75 10.90
C ASP A 55 -12.68 10.45 10.91
N LEU A 56 -12.08 10.61 9.73
CA LEU A 56 -10.73 11.15 9.58
C LEU A 56 -10.74 12.63 9.19
N TYR A 57 -9.72 13.37 9.61
CA TYR A 57 -9.51 14.75 9.18
C TYR A 57 -9.22 14.88 7.68
N GLU A 58 -10.01 15.66 6.94
CA GLU A 58 -9.85 15.81 5.48
C GLU A 58 -8.45 16.25 5.01
N ARG A 59 -7.81 17.15 5.74
CA ARG A 59 -6.52 17.77 5.37
C ARG A 59 -5.32 16.80 5.43
N PRO A 60 -5.00 16.16 6.57
CA PRO A 60 -3.92 15.17 6.64
C PRO A 60 -4.27 13.89 5.88
N THR A 61 -5.54 13.49 5.82
CA THR A 61 -5.94 12.30 5.05
C THR A 61 -5.60 12.46 3.57
N ARG A 62 -5.94 13.59 2.93
CA ARG A 62 -5.59 13.79 1.51
C ARG A 62 -4.09 13.62 1.23
N ARG A 63 -3.23 14.21 2.06
CA ARG A 63 -1.77 14.14 1.87
C ARG A 63 -1.22 12.74 2.08
N ILE A 64 -1.61 12.07 3.17
CA ILE A 64 -1.15 10.71 3.47
C ILE A 64 -1.66 9.71 2.43
N MET A 65 -2.90 9.86 1.97
CA MET A 65 -3.46 8.99 0.94
C MET A 65 -2.80 9.22 -0.42
N ASP A 66 -2.45 10.46 -0.78
CA ASP A 66 -1.71 10.73 -2.01
C ASP A 66 -0.32 10.09 -1.99
N ASP A 67 0.41 10.23 -0.88
CA ASP A 67 1.71 9.59 -0.69
C ASP A 67 1.60 8.05 -0.75
N THR A 68 0.62 7.49 -0.04
CA THR A 68 0.31 6.05 -0.05
C THR A 68 0.00 5.56 -1.47
N LYS A 69 -0.76 6.33 -2.25
CA LYS A 69 -1.09 6.01 -3.64
C LYS A 69 0.17 6.00 -4.51
N GLN A 70 1.06 6.98 -4.37
CA GLN A 70 2.32 7.02 -5.11
C GLN A 70 3.24 5.84 -4.75
N VAL A 71 3.29 5.46 -3.47
CA VAL A 71 4.03 4.27 -3.03
C VAL A 71 3.43 3.00 -3.65
N LEU A 72 2.12 2.82 -3.58
CA LEU A 72 1.42 1.67 -4.15
C LEU A 72 1.60 1.57 -5.68
N ASP A 73 1.56 2.69 -6.39
CA ASP A 73 1.83 2.74 -7.84
C ASP A 73 3.25 2.26 -8.19
N LYS A 74 4.24 2.76 -7.45
CA LYS A 74 5.64 2.34 -7.59
C LYS A 74 5.79 0.83 -7.33
N VAL A 75 5.17 0.32 -6.27
CA VAL A 75 5.18 -1.12 -5.94
C VAL A 75 4.51 -1.93 -7.04
N LEU A 76 3.33 -1.50 -7.53
CA LEU A 76 2.62 -2.13 -8.65
C LEU A 76 3.48 -2.21 -9.90
N SER A 77 4.20 -1.14 -10.23
CA SER A 77 5.12 -1.10 -11.37
C SER A 77 6.24 -2.13 -11.22
N VAL A 78 6.78 -2.34 -10.01
CA VAL A 78 7.80 -3.37 -9.77
C VAL A 78 7.21 -4.77 -9.85
N VAL A 79 6.11 -5.06 -9.15
CA VAL A 79 5.51 -6.41 -9.12
C VAL A 79 5.01 -6.83 -10.51
N SER A 80 4.42 -5.91 -11.28
CA SER A 80 4.00 -6.19 -12.67
C SER A 80 5.19 -6.50 -13.58
N LYS A 81 6.33 -5.81 -13.41
CA LYS A 81 7.58 -6.13 -14.13
C LYS A 81 8.16 -7.47 -13.71
N CYS A 82 8.05 -7.87 -12.43
CA CYS A 82 8.47 -9.21 -11.97
C CYS A 82 7.73 -10.32 -12.71
N ARG A 83 6.41 -10.16 -12.86
CA ARG A 83 5.56 -11.10 -13.60
C ARG A 83 5.89 -11.12 -15.08
N ALA A 84 6.11 -9.96 -15.71
CA ALA A 84 6.51 -9.87 -17.11
C ALA A 84 7.90 -10.50 -17.37
N ALA A 85 8.82 -10.41 -16.40
CA ALA A 85 10.13 -11.03 -16.43
C ALA A 85 10.09 -12.56 -16.26
N GLN A 86 8.95 -13.13 -15.81
CA GLN A 86 8.72 -14.57 -15.77
C GLN A 86 8.58 -15.18 -17.19
N GLY A 87 8.22 -14.35 -18.18
CA GLY A 87 8.26 -14.73 -19.60
C GLY A 87 9.70 -14.78 -20.13
N LEU A 88 10.06 -15.92 -20.75
CA LEU A 88 11.40 -16.22 -21.29
C LEU A 88 12.03 -15.13 -22.18
N VAL A 89 11.22 -14.26 -22.79
CA VAL A 89 11.65 -13.26 -23.77
C VAL A 89 12.19 -11.93 -23.21
N LYS A 90 12.10 -11.66 -21.89
CA LYS A 90 12.58 -10.38 -21.30
C LYS A 90 13.63 -10.50 -20.19
N ARG A 91 14.06 -11.72 -19.85
CA ARG A 91 14.98 -12.01 -18.74
C ARG A 91 16.34 -11.29 -18.86
N VAL A 92 16.74 -10.87 -20.06
CA VAL A 92 18.04 -10.22 -20.31
C VAL A 92 18.04 -8.70 -20.02
N PHE A 93 16.88 -8.03 -19.93
CA PHE A 93 16.83 -6.55 -19.86
C PHE A 93 16.19 -5.98 -18.60
N THR A 94 15.57 -6.78 -17.73
CA THR A 94 14.81 -6.28 -16.56
C THR A 94 15.17 -7.04 -15.28
N ILE A 95 16.46 -7.04 -14.90
CA ILE A 95 16.86 -7.54 -13.58
C ILE A 95 16.43 -6.48 -12.56
N ILE A 96 15.35 -6.75 -11.83
CA ILE A 96 14.96 -5.90 -10.70
C ILE A 96 15.88 -6.25 -9.53
N PRO A 97 16.73 -5.32 -9.07
CA PRO A 97 17.66 -5.63 -7.99
C PRO A 97 16.91 -5.80 -6.67
N ALA A 98 17.43 -6.67 -5.79
CA ALA A 98 16.88 -6.88 -4.44
C ALA A 98 16.77 -5.56 -3.63
N THR A 99 17.62 -4.58 -3.93
CA THR A 99 17.56 -3.23 -3.33
C THR A 99 16.28 -2.48 -3.69
N ALA A 100 15.71 -2.69 -4.88
CA ALA A 100 14.44 -2.10 -5.27
C ALA A 100 13.30 -2.68 -4.43
N PHE A 101 13.28 -4.00 -4.21
CA PHE A 101 12.28 -4.63 -3.34
C PHE A 101 12.39 -4.16 -1.89
N LYS A 102 13.62 -4.10 -1.34
CA LYS A 102 13.86 -3.55 0.00
C LYS A 102 13.37 -2.10 0.13
N LYS A 103 13.61 -1.27 -0.89
CA LYS A 103 13.13 0.11 -0.92
C LYS A 103 11.60 0.20 -0.99
N MET A 104 10.95 -0.68 -1.75
CA MET A 104 9.49 -0.76 -1.82
C MET A 104 8.89 -1.23 -0.49
N SER A 105 9.51 -2.25 0.12
CA SER A 105 9.12 -2.78 1.44
C SER A 105 9.20 -1.69 2.51
N ALA A 106 10.31 -0.95 2.57
CA ALA A 106 10.47 0.18 3.50
C ALA A 106 9.44 1.30 3.25
N GLN A 107 9.14 1.63 1.99
CA GLN A 107 8.10 2.63 1.67
C GLN A 107 6.70 2.16 2.12
N LEU A 108 6.37 0.88 1.95
CA LEU A 108 5.11 0.33 2.45
C LEU A 108 5.04 0.37 3.98
N GLU A 109 6.14 0.08 4.69
CA GLU A 109 6.18 0.21 6.16
C GLU A 109 5.98 1.64 6.62
N ASN A 110 6.56 2.63 5.93
CA ASN A 110 6.30 4.03 6.20
C ASN A 110 4.81 4.37 6.02
N SER A 111 4.20 3.97 4.89
CA SER A 111 2.77 4.21 4.66
C SER A 111 1.88 3.50 5.71
N ILE A 112 2.25 2.30 6.15
CA ILE A 112 1.58 1.61 7.28
C ILE A 112 1.67 2.44 8.56
N GLY A 113 2.84 3.01 8.84
CA GLY A 113 3.07 3.93 9.96
C GLY A 113 2.19 5.17 9.87
N ASP A 114 2.15 5.83 8.71
CA ASP A 114 1.38 7.05 8.48
C ASP A 114 -0.13 6.81 8.62
N VAL A 115 -0.66 5.74 8.04
CA VAL A 115 -2.08 5.38 8.17
C VAL A 115 -2.41 4.96 9.61
N SER A 116 -1.51 4.25 10.29
CA SER A 116 -1.68 3.91 11.71
C SER A 116 -1.68 5.15 12.61
N TRP A 117 -0.79 6.11 12.34
CA TRP A 117 -0.75 7.39 13.03
C TRP A 117 -2.03 8.18 12.78
N LEU A 118 -2.51 8.22 11.52
CA LEU A 118 -3.76 8.87 11.13
C LEU A 118 -4.96 8.26 11.88
N LEU A 119 -5.00 6.93 12.01
CA LEU A 119 -6.02 6.24 12.81
C LEU A 119 -5.95 6.63 14.29
N ARG A 120 -4.76 6.64 14.91
CA ARG A 120 -4.61 7.03 16.31
C ARG A 120 -5.04 8.47 16.57
N VAL A 121 -4.58 9.43 15.75
CA VAL A 121 -4.94 10.84 15.92
C VAL A 121 -6.43 11.10 15.67
N SER A 122 -7.08 10.27 14.84
CA SER A 122 -8.53 10.32 14.69
C SER A 122 -9.27 9.71 15.90
N ALA A 123 -8.72 8.66 16.51
CA ALA A 123 -9.30 7.99 17.68
C ALA A 123 -9.20 8.83 18.95
N THR A 124 -8.11 9.58 19.16
CA THR A 124 -7.95 10.47 20.33
C THR A 124 -9.04 11.54 20.39
N ARG A 125 -9.58 11.97 19.25
CA ARG A 125 -10.70 12.94 19.18
C ARG A 125 -12.04 12.35 19.65
N ARG A 126 -12.26 11.03 19.52
CA ARG A 126 -13.50 10.39 19.94
C ARG A 126 -13.60 10.21 21.47
N GLY A 127 -12.46 10.32 22.17
CA GLY A 127 -12.36 10.08 23.62
C GLY A 127 -12.29 11.32 24.52
N ASP A 128 -12.14 12.54 23.96
CA ASP A 128 -11.91 13.76 24.75
C ASP A 128 -13.18 14.59 25.00
N GLY A 129 -14.34 13.92 25.05
CA GLY A 129 -15.66 14.54 25.23
C GLY A 129 -16.45 14.00 26.42
N GLY A 130 -15.78 13.44 27.43
CA GLY A 130 -16.41 12.99 28.68
C GLY A 130 -15.80 13.72 29.86
N GLY A 131 -16.51 14.73 30.37
CA GLY A 131 -16.28 15.31 31.70
C GLY A 131 -16.81 14.44 32.82
#